data_AF-A0AA88TN37-F1
#
_entry.id   AF-A0AA88TN37-F1
#
_cell.length_a   1.000
_cell.length_b   1.000
_cell.length_c   1.000
_cell.angle_alpha   90.00
_cell.angle_beta   90.00
_cell.angle_gamma   90.00
#
_symmetry.space_group_name_H-M   'P 1'
#
loop_
_entity.id
_entity.type
_entity.pdbx_description
1 polymer ?
#
loop_
_entity_poly.entity_id
_entity_poly.type
_entity_poly.pdbx_seq_one_letter_code
_entity_poly.pdbx_strand_id
1 'polypeptide(L)'
;MFEDTMRVPVKMEFELGEKTEHRLKEMGARCLGETLDVEYYYDTDSFQLASTQTWLNQHNGQWGLILAEEQELNHAQSYDTKTLEAEHSEEKKIKILNSSHEEKSETGATFRKSSSNECPEKVMSKSQVQRMSDMSLIYTELSDPCSIMLHLSKCLQIPLTHNEIQSMTIKNFLNMARIQMYDSWTRTSTVKYSLPGGFSLVVERNYRIPTETPSAFLMMNADVLSISKLR
;
A
#
# COMPACT_ATOMS: atom_id res chain seq x y z
N MET A 1 17.26 19.58 -52.93
CA MET A 1 17.16 20.41 -51.72
C MET A 1 16.07 19.80 -50.88
N PHE A 2 16.38 19.33 -49.67
CA PHE A 2 15.34 18.88 -48.73
C PHE A 2 14.86 20.13 -48.00
N GLU A 3 13.61 20.53 -48.24
CA GLU A 3 12.97 21.55 -47.40
C GLU A 3 12.90 21.00 -45.98
N ASP A 4 13.63 21.65 -45.08
CA ASP A 4 13.62 21.35 -43.66
C ASP A 4 12.31 21.90 -43.08
N THR A 5 11.21 21.17 -43.31
CA THR A 5 9.90 21.55 -42.78
C THR A 5 9.95 21.46 -41.26
N MET A 6 9.83 22.59 -40.56
CA MET A 6 9.70 22.63 -39.11
C MET A 6 8.44 21.87 -38.69
N ARG A 7 8.63 20.67 -38.13
CA ARG A 7 7.55 19.86 -37.57
C ARG A 7 7.44 20.07 -36.07
N VAL A 8 6.23 20.32 -35.59
CA VAL A 8 5.94 20.49 -34.17
C VAL A 8 5.09 19.31 -33.69
N PRO A 9 5.41 18.70 -32.53
CA PRO A 9 4.58 17.65 -31.96
C PRO A 9 3.27 18.26 -31.42
N VAL A 10 2.15 17.72 -31.87
CA VAL A 10 0.80 18.02 -31.37
C VAL A 10 0.33 16.83 -30.54
N LYS A 11 -0.17 17.12 -29.33
CA LYS A 11 -0.73 16.15 -28.39
C LYS A 11 -2.24 16.43 -28.24
N MET A 12 -3.06 15.40 -28.41
CA MET A 12 -4.49 15.43 -28.09
C MET A 12 -4.80 14.33 -27.08
N GLU A 13 -5.68 14.62 -26.13
CA GLU A 13 -6.06 13.71 -25.04
C GLU A 13 -7.50 13.25 -25.19
N PHE A 14 -7.73 11.97 -24.91
CA PHE A 14 -9.03 11.31 -25.02
C PHE A 14 -9.24 10.35 -23.85
N GLU A 15 -10.46 10.25 -23.36
CA GLU A 15 -10.87 9.13 -22.50
C GLU A 15 -11.19 7.93 -23.37
N LEU A 16 -10.72 6.75 -22.96
CA LEU A 16 -10.99 5.50 -23.68
C LEU A 16 -12.15 4.74 -23.07
N GLY A 17 -13.11 4.36 -23.93
CA GLY A 17 -14.10 3.35 -23.60
C GLY A 17 -13.53 1.92 -23.74
N GLU A 18 -14.25 0.95 -23.16
CA GLU A 18 -13.87 -0.47 -23.11
C GLU A 18 -13.53 -1.09 -24.48
N LYS A 19 -14.18 -0.62 -25.55
CA LYS A 19 -14.00 -1.16 -26.91
C LYS A 19 -12.92 -0.45 -27.72
N THR A 20 -12.31 0.62 -27.21
CA THR A 20 -11.43 1.46 -28.03
C THR A 20 -10.16 0.73 -28.44
N GLU A 21 -9.54 -0.05 -27.54
CA GLU A 21 -8.34 -0.81 -27.89
C GLU A 21 -8.60 -1.86 -28.98
N HIS A 22 -9.75 -2.53 -28.92
CA HIS A 22 -10.14 -3.48 -29.96
C HIS A 22 -10.29 -2.79 -31.31
N ARG A 23 -11.00 -1.64 -31.36
CA ARG A 23 -11.17 -0.85 -32.58
C ARG A 23 -9.84 -0.33 -33.13
N LEU A 24 -8.91 0.06 -32.26
CA LEU A 24 -7.57 0.48 -32.70
C LEU A 24 -6.85 -0.66 -33.43
N LYS A 25 -6.91 -1.88 -32.89
CA LYS A 25 -6.34 -3.08 -33.54
C LYS A 25 -7.01 -3.35 -34.90
N GLU A 26 -8.34 -3.24 -35.00
CA GLU A 26 -9.08 -3.36 -36.27
C GLU A 26 -8.64 -2.32 -37.32
N MET A 27 -8.33 -1.09 -36.87
CA MET A 27 -7.83 0.00 -37.71
C MET A 27 -6.34 -0.12 -38.09
N GLY A 28 -5.71 -1.24 -37.76
CA GLY A 28 -4.31 -1.51 -38.09
C GLY A 28 -3.30 -0.88 -37.13
N ALA A 29 -3.71 -0.48 -35.92
CA ALA A 29 -2.78 -0.06 -34.89
C ALA A 29 -1.84 -1.21 -34.53
N ARG A 30 -0.54 -0.96 -34.50
CA ARG A 30 0.47 -1.94 -34.09
C ARG A 30 1.06 -1.54 -32.76
N CYS A 31 1.01 -2.44 -31.79
CA CYS A 31 1.67 -2.26 -30.50
C CYS A 31 3.18 -2.19 -30.71
N LEU A 32 3.80 -1.11 -30.24
CA LEU A 32 5.26 -0.90 -30.26
C LEU A 32 5.92 -1.36 -28.96
N GLY A 33 5.16 -1.37 -27.86
CA GLY A 33 5.66 -1.78 -26.55
C GLY A 33 4.70 -1.38 -25.44
N GLU A 34 4.92 -2.02 -24.29
CA GLU A 34 4.24 -1.74 -23.03
C GLU A 34 5.29 -1.46 -21.97
N THR A 35 5.02 -0.43 -21.17
CA THR A 35 5.80 -0.08 -19.98
C THR A 35 4.87 -0.21 -18.78
N LEU A 36 5.33 -0.90 -17.74
CA LEU A 36 4.61 -1.06 -16.49
C LEU A 36 5.32 -0.29 -15.38
N ASP A 37 4.57 0.52 -14.64
CA ASP A 37 5.00 1.10 -13.38
C ASP A 37 4.55 0.17 -12.24
N VAL A 38 5.48 -0.57 -11.66
CA VAL A 38 5.20 -1.64 -10.69
C VAL A 38 5.81 -1.31 -9.34
N GLU A 39 5.01 -1.49 -8.29
CA GLU A 39 5.40 -1.40 -6.89
C GLU A 39 5.50 -2.82 -6.32
N TYR A 40 6.61 -3.15 -5.66
CA TYR A 40 6.86 -4.46 -5.08
C TYR A 40 6.72 -4.40 -3.58
N TYR A 41 6.02 -5.35 -2.98
CA TYR A 41 5.82 -5.42 -1.54
C TYR A 41 6.58 -6.59 -0.93
N TYR A 42 7.09 -6.36 0.28
CA TYR A 42 8.01 -7.26 0.96
C TYR A 42 7.54 -7.56 2.38
N ASP A 43 7.68 -8.82 2.80
CA ASP A 43 7.35 -9.29 4.14
C ASP A 43 8.18 -10.54 4.47
N THR A 44 8.09 -10.98 5.72
CA THR A 44 8.56 -12.28 6.20
C THR A 44 7.64 -13.41 5.72
N ASP A 45 8.13 -14.65 5.77
CA ASP A 45 7.31 -15.86 5.49
C ASP A 45 6.05 -15.98 6.36
N SER A 46 6.07 -15.33 7.53
CA SER A 46 4.98 -15.34 8.51
C SER A 46 4.09 -14.09 8.48
N PHE A 47 4.27 -13.20 7.49
CA PHE A 47 3.52 -11.94 7.37
C PHE A 47 3.58 -11.04 8.63
N GLN A 48 4.74 -11.02 9.30
CA GLN A 48 4.94 -10.24 10.52
C GLN A 48 4.74 -8.75 10.28
N LEU A 49 5.21 -8.19 9.16
CA LEU A 49 5.05 -6.75 8.90
C LEU A 49 3.58 -6.40 8.70
N ALA A 50 2.87 -7.15 7.85
CA ALA A 50 1.44 -6.95 7.66
C ALA A 50 0.64 -7.10 8.97
N SER A 51 1.02 -8.06 9.83
CA SER A 51 0.36 -8.28 11.13
C SER A 51 0.50 -7.10 12.09
N THR A 52 1.54 -6.28 11.93
CA THR A 52 1.78 -5.05 12.70
C THR A 52 1.42 -3.79 11.91
N GLN A 53 0.56 -3.90 10.89
CA GLN A 53 0.14 -2.80 10.03
C GLN A 53 1.34 -1.98 9.48
N THR A 54 2.36 -2.71 9.06
CA THR A 54 3.62 -2.18 8.51
C THR A 54 3.78 -2.73 7.11
N TRP A 55 4.02 -1.85 6.12
CA TRP A 55 4.17 -2.27 4.72
C TRP A 55 5.50 -1.77 4.16
N LEU A 56 6.39 -2.71 3.85
CA LEU A 56 7.63 -2.43 3.15
C LEU A 56 7.40 -2.56 1.63
N ASN A 57 7.75 -1.52 0.88
CA ASN A 57 7.65 -1.51 -0.56
C ASN A 57 8.94 -1.05 -1.25
N GLN A 58 9.07 -1.39 -2.53
CA GLN A 58 10.07 -0.86 -3.45
C GLN A 58 9.39 -0.37 -4.73
N HIS A 59 9.70 0.87 -5.13
CA HIS A 59 9.21 1.49 -6.35
C HIS A 59 10.35 2.23 -7.05
N ASN A 60 10.59 1.93 -8.34
CA ASN A 60 11.70 2.52 -9.12
C ASN A 60 13.07 2.45 -8.42
N GLY A 61 13.33 1.35 -7.70
CA GLY A 61 14.56 1.13 -6.94
C GLY A 61 14.63 1.88 -5.61
N GLN A 62 13.66 2.74 -5.30
CA GLN A 62 13.53 3.44 -4.03
C GLN A 62 12.72 2.60 -3.04
N TRP A 63 13.10 2.63 -1.77
CA TRP A 63 12.45 1.89 -0.70
C TRP A 63 11.53 2.80 0.10
N GLY A 64 10.37 2.28 0.48
CA GLY A 64 9.40 2.96 1.34
C GLY A 64 8.88 2.01 2.42
N LEU A 65 8.69 2.52 3.63
CA LEU A 65 8.05 1.80 4.74
C LEU A 65 6.87 2.62 5.24
N ILE A 66 5.67 2.08 5.07
CA ILE A 66 4.43 2.70 5.52
C ILE A 66 4.06 2.10 6.87
N LEU A 67 3.77 2.95 7.84
CA LEU A 67 3.41 2.59 9.21
C LEU A 67 2.00 3.10 9.49
N ALA A 68 1.11 2.24 10.02
CA ALA A 68 -0.14 2.71 10.62
C ALA A 68 0.04 2.88 12.13
N GLU A 69 -0.30 4.06 12.62
CA GLU A 69 -0.31 4.39 14.04
C GLU A 69 -1.76 4.66 14.48
N GLU A 70 -2.19 4.03 15.57
CA GLU A 70 -3.49 4.30 16.17
C GLU A 70 -3.45 5.65 16.88
N GLN A 71 -4.31 6.58 16.46
CA GLN A 71 -4.50 7.83 17.19
C GLN A 71 -5.58 7.64 18.26
N GLU A 72 -5.18 7.72 19.53
CA GLU A 72 -6.14 7.89 20.62
C GLU A 72 -6.83 9.26 20.46
N LEU A 73 -8.05 9.26 19.93
CA LEU A 73 -8.93 10.42 20.00
C LEU A 73 -9.28 10.65 21.46
N ASN A 74 -8.48 11.48 22.13
CA ASN A 74 -8.81 12.04 23.43
C ASN A 74 -10.13 12.80 23.30
N HIS A 75 -11.24 12.12 23.54
CA HIS A 75 -12.51 12.77 23.76
C HIS A 75 -12.35 13.56 25.06
N ALA A 76 -12.08 14.86 24.91
CA ALA A 76 -12.09 15.81 26.01
C ALA A 76 -13.50 15.85 26.61
N GLN A 77 -13.79 14.92 27.50
CA GLN A 77 -14.84 15.08 28.50
C GLN A 77 -14.31 16.10 29.52
N SER A 78 -14.39 17.37 29.11
CA SER A 78 -14.30 18.50 30.03
C SER A 78 -15.53 18.44 30.94
N TYR A 79 -15.40 17.70 32.04
CA TYR A 79 -16.17 17.97 33.25
C TYR A 79 -15.24 18.69 34.21
N ASP A 80 -15.45 20.00 34.21
CA ASP A 80 -15.01 20.97 35.19
C ASP A 80 -15.25 20.42 36.62
N THR A 81 -14.20 20.12 37.36
CA THR A 81 -14.26 19.98 38.82
C THR A 81 -13.02 20.58 39.45
N LYS A 82 -13.10 21.89 39.60
CA LYS A 82 -12.53 22.73 40.65
C LYS A 82 -11.92 22.00 41.87
N THR A 83 -10.64 22.35 42.10
CA THR A 83 -9.96 22.62 43.39
C THR A 83 -9.75 21.47 44.39
N LEU A 84 -8.49 21.13 44.68
CA LEU A 84 -7.76 21.65 45.85
C LEU A 84 -6.31 21.15 45.88
N GLU A 85 -5.44 22.03 46.37
CA GLU A 85 -4.02 21.88 46.64
C GLU A 85 -3.72 20.76 47.66
N ALA A 86 -2.57 20.09 47.52
CA ALA A 86 -1.60 19.83 48.59
C ALA A 86 -0.44 18.96 48.09
N GLU A 87 0.75 19.56 48.07
CA GLU A 87 2.01 19.07 48.63
C GLU A 87 2.31 17.55 48.79
N HIS A 88 3.60 17.29 48.54
CA HIS A 88 4.48 16.32 49.20
C HIS A 88 4.56 14.85 48.72
N SER A 89 5.76 14.55 48.21
CA SER A 89 6.69 13.53 48.75
C SER A 89 6.70 12.11 48.18
N GLU A 90 7.91 11.78 47.70
CA GLU A 90 8.65 10.51 47.81
C GLU A 90 8.23 9.24 47.05
N GLU A 91 9.16 8.82 46.19
CA GLU A 91 9.77 7.49 46.09
C GLU A 91 9.03 6.32 46.78
N LYS A 92 8.58 5.36 45.96
CA LYS A 92 8.53 3.97 46.40
C LYS A 92 8.79 2.97 45.27
N LYS A 93 10.04 2.52 45.28
CA LYS A 93 10.56 1.25 44.77
C LYS A 93 9.66 0.08 45.18
N ILE A 94 9.03 -0.59 44.22
CA ILE A 94 8.41 -1.90 44.45
C ILE A 94 9.20 -2.96 43.70
N LYS A 95 9.62 -3.93 44.51
CA LYS A 95 10.48 -5.07 44.23
C LYS A 95 9.57 -6.31 44.18
N ILE A 96 9.66 -7.05 43.07
CA ILE A 96 9.57 -8.52 42.94
C ILE A 96 8.39 -9.22 43.64
N LEU A 97 7.54 -9.95 42.89
CA LEU A 97 7.44 -11.42 43.05
C LEU A 97 6.63 -12.09 41.92
N ASN A 98 7.19 -13.21 41.48
CA ASN A 98 6.64 -14.22 40.59
C ASN A 98 5.30 -14.78 41.08
N SER A 99 4.42 -15.18 40.14
CA SER A 99 3.69 -16.44 40.27
C SER A 99 3.55 -17.12 38.92
N SER A 100 4.27 -18.24 38.81
CA SER A 100 4.05 -19.33 37.87
C SER A 100 2.82 -20.12 38.32
N HIS A 101 1.90 -20.44 37.40
CA HIS A 101 0.99 -21.56 37.58
C HIS A 101 1.04 -22.46 36.34
N GLU A 102 1.43 -23.70 36.63
CA GLU A 102 1.53 -24.84 35.74
C GLU A 102 0.17 -25.50 35.49
N GLU A 103 0.14 -26.23 34.37
CA GLU A 103 -0.54 -27.52 34.13
C GLU A 103 -2.07 -27.66 34.16
N LYS A 104 -2.63 -28.15 33.05
CA LYS A 104 -3.10 -29.55 32.81
C LYS A 104 -3.95 -29.54 31.51
N SER A 105 -3.53 -30.15 30.39
CA SER A 105 -3.52 -31.58 30.00
C SER A 105 -4.91 -32.26 29.86
N GLU A 106 -4.95 -33.20 28.90
CA GLU A 106 -6.00 -34.15 28.46
C GLU A 106 -7.00 -33.66 27.39
N THR A 107 -6.88 -34.04 26.10
CA THR A 107 -6.96 -35.36 25.40
C THR A 107 -8.37 -35.96 25.40
N GLY A 108 -8.95 -36.20 24.21
CA GLY A 108 -10.11 -37.10 24.05
C GLY A 108 -10.93 -36.91 22.78
N ALA A 109 -10.65 -37.72 21.77
CA ALA A 109 -11.44 -37.84 20.54
C ALA A 109 -12.78 -38.55 20.78
N THR A 110 -13.87 -38.16 20.08
CA THR A 110 -14.83 -39.13 19.51
C THR A 110 -15.78 -38.49 18.49
N PHE A 111 -15.82 -39.10 17.31
CA PHE A 111 -16.86 -38.96 16.29
C PHE A 111 -18.19 -39.57 16.79
N ARG A 112 -19.32 -38.87 16.62
CA ARG A 112 -20.62 -39.52 16.38
C ARG A 112 -21.56 -38.59 15.59
N LYS A 113 -22.19 -39.19 14.58
CA LYS A 113 -23.09 -38.58 13.59
C LYS A 113 -24.56 -38.85 13.97
N SER A 114 -25.46 -38.06 13.39
CA SER A 114 -26.96 -38.14 13.42
C SER A 114 -27.62 -37.51 14.65
N SER A 115 -28.80 -36.86 14.62
CA SER A 115 -29.76 -36.44 13.59
C SER A 115 -30.87 -35.65 14.33
N SER A 116 -31.50 -34.70 13.63
CA SER A 116 -32.85 -34.12 13.83
C SER A 116 -33.20 -33.33 15.10
N ASN A 117 -33.56 -32.07 14.83
CA ASN A 117 -34.73 -31.31 15.29
C ASN A 117 -35.01 -31.20 16.80
N GLU A 118 -34.74 -30.03 17.37
CA GLU A 118 -35.77 -29.15 17.94
C GLU A 118 -35.12 -27.81 18.30
N CYS A 119 -35.76 -26.72 17.87
CA CYS A 119 -35.32 -25.34 18.05
C CYS A 119 -36.00 -24.78 19.31
N PRO A 120 -35.27 -24.46 20.39
CA PRO A 120 -35.81 -23.63 21.45
C PRO A 120 -35.53 -22.16 21.11
N GLU A 121 -36.59 -21.37 20.97
CA GLU A 121 -36.56 -19.90 20.98
C GLU A 121 -35.80 -19.40 22.22
N LYS A 122 -34.50 -19.16 22.05
CA LYS A 122 -33.68 -18.52 23.06
C LYS A 122 -33.75 -17.01 22.84
N VAL A 123 -34.56 -16.40 23.70
CA VAL A 123 -34.66 -14.95 23.97
C VAL A 123 -33.32 -14.27 23.67
N MET A 124 -33.29 -13.46 22.61
CA MET A 124 -32.14 -12.65 22.24
C MET A 124 -31.91 -11.61 23.34
N SER A 125 -30.98 -11.92 24.24
CA SER A 125 -30.32 -10.92 25.07
C SER A 125 -29.78 -9.84 24.15
N LYS A 126 -30.20 -8.59 24.37
CA LYS A 126 -29.69 -7.40 23.69
C LYS A 126 -28.18 -7.37 23.90
N SER A 127 -27.44 -7.87 22.90
CA SER A 127 -26.01 -7.74 22.82
C SER A 127 -25.70 -6.26 22.82
N GLN A 128 -25.08 -5.82 23.91
CA GLN A 128 -24.43 -4.55 24.05
C GLN A 128 -23.53 -4.37 22.82
N VAL A 129 -23.97 -3.54 21.88
CA VAL A 129 -23.17 -3.09 20.74
C VAL A 129 -22.00 -2.35 21.37
N GLN A 130 -20.89 -3.05 21.51
CA GLN A 130 -19.62 -2.50 21.87
C GLN A 130 -19.32 -1.48 20.78
N ARG A 131 -19.53 -0.19 21.10
CA ARG A 131 -19.06 0.92 20.27
C ARG A 131 -17.57 0.69 20.11
N MET A 132 -17.16 0.16 18.96
CA MET A 132 -15.78 0.30 18.54
C MET A 132 -15.55 1.79 18.52
N SER A 133 -14.73 2.27 19.45
CA SER A 133 -14.18 3.62 19.40
C SER A 133 -13.66 3.83 17.99
N ASP A 134 -14.15 4.85 17.30
CA ASP A 134 -13.64 5.27 15.99
C ASP A 134 -12.17 5.66 16.19
N MET A 135 -11.27 4.68 16.09
CA MET A 135 -9.83 4.92 16.10
C MET A 135 -9.45 5.40 14.71
N SER A 136 -8.95 6.64 14.65
CA SER A 136 -8.36 7.15 13.41
C SER A 136 -6.96 6.58 13.29
N LEU A 137 -6.66 5.96 12.15
CA LEU A 137 -5.29 5.56 11.82
C LEU A 137 -4.57 6.74 11.17
N ILE A 138 -3.36 7.03 11.63
CA ILE A 138 -2.44 7.94 10.97
C ILE A 138 -1.39 7.09 10.25
N TYR A 139 -1.13 7.43 8.98
CA TYR A 139 -0.10 6.77 8.21
C TYR A 139 1.13 7.66 8.12
N THR A 140 2.29 7.10 8.45
CA THR A 140 3.60 7.75 8.26
C THR A 140 4.45 6.92 7.31
N GLU A 141 5.29 7.58 6.52
CA GLU A 141 6.16 6.92 5.53
C GLU A 141 7.63 7.24 5.82
N LEU A 142 8.45 6.19 5.90
CA LEU A 142 9.90 6.29 5.97
C LEU A 142 10.50 5.94 4.62
N SER A 143 11.38 6.79 4.10
CA SER A 143 12.07 6.60 2.81
C SER A 143 13.59 6.48 2.95
N ASP A 144 14.15 6.85 4.10
CA ASP A 144 15.58 6.72 4.39
C ASP A 144 15.93 5.25 4.76
N PRO A 145 16.88 4.60 4.06
CA PRO A 145 17.23 3.20 4.32
C PRO A 145 17.63 2.91 5.77
N CYS A 146 18.38 3.80 6.42
CA CYS A 146 18.81 3.61 7.80
C CYS A 146 17.63 3.63 8.76
N SER A 147 16.70 4.58 8.57
CA SER A 147 15.48 4.71 9.36
C SER A 147 14.55 3.50 9.16
N ILE A 148 14.42 3.01 7.92
CA ILE A 148 13.68 1.79 7.60
C ILE A 148 14.27 0.59 8.32
N MET A 149 15.58 0.34 8.17
CA MET A 149 16.25 -0.80 8.82
C MET A 149 16.16 -0.75 10.34
N LEU A 150 16.28 0.45 10.94
CA LEU A 150 16.15 0.65 12.38
C LEU A 150 14.73 0.37 12.88
N HIS A 151 13.70 0.73 12.11
CA HIS A 151 12.32 0.43 12.48
C HIS A 151 12.05 -1.08 12.37
N LEU A 152 12.43 -1.68 11.24
CA LEU A 152 12.24 -3.11 11.00
C LEU A 152 12.98 -3.98 12.03
N SER A 153 14.19 -3.60 12.45
CA SER A 153 14.92 -4.35 13.47
C SER A 153 14.20 -4.38 14.81
N LYS A 154 13.53 -3.29 15.19
CA LYS A 154 12.69 -3.24 16.40
C LYS A 154 11.46 -4.11 16.26
N CYS A 155 10.73 -3.99 15.15
CA CYS A 155 9.49 -4.77 14.91
C CYS A 155 9.76 -6.28 14.88
N LEU A 156 10.85 -6.69 14.24
CA LEU A 156 11.23 -8.10 14.10
C LEU A 156 12.12 -8.61 15.25
N GLN A 157 12.39 -7.77 16.26
CA GLN A 157 13.25 -8.09 17.42
C GLN A 157 14.63 -8.61 17.01
N ILE A 158 15.20 -8.06 15.94
CA ILE A 158 16.52 -8.42 15.44
C ILE A 158 17.56 -7.57 16.20
N PRO A 159 18.49 -8.19 16.95
CA PRO A 159 19.49 -7.45 17.70
C PRO A 159 20.52 -6.85 16.73
N LEU A 160 20.41 -5.54 16.47
CA LEU A 160 21.38 -4.78 15.68
C LEU A 160 21.85 -3.55 16.43
N THR A 161 23.17 -3.35 16.41
CA THR A 161 23.79 -2.11 16.86
C THR A 161 23.64 -1.02 15.81
N HIS A 162 23.76 0.24 16.23
CA HIS A 162 23.69 1.38 15.32
C HIS A 162 24.78 1.34 14.23
N ASN A 163 25.99 0.90 14.59
CA ASN A 163 27.11 0.77 13.64
C ASN A 163 26.86 -0.29 12.56
N GLU A 164 26.19 -1.40 12.91
CA GLU A 164 25.80 -2.43 11.95
C GLU A 164 24.76 -1.88 10.96
N ILE A 165 23.77 -1.12 11.43
CA ILE A 165 22.76 -0.50 10.56
C ILE A 165 23.42 0.48 9.58
N GLN A 166 24.34 1.33 10.04
CA GLN A 166 25.00 2.32 9.18
C GLN A 166 25.92 1.71 8.12
N SER A 167 26.50 0.54 8.39
CA SER A 167 27.43 -0.12 7.47
C SER A 167 26.75 -1.09 6.49
N MET A 168 25.46 -1.40 6.71
CA MET A 168 24.74 -2.40 5.96
C MET A 168 23.88 -1.79 4.85
N THR A 169 23.78 -2.49 3.72
CA THR A 169 22.79 -2.14 2.69
C THR A 169 21.42 -2.72 3.05
N ILE A 170 20.34 -2.06 2.62
CA ILE A 170 18.98 -2.58 2.85
C ILE A 170 18.82 -4.02 2.31
N LYS A 171 19.40 -4.34 1.15
CA LYS A 171 19.36 -5.71 0.59
C LYS A 171 19.97 -6.75 1.55
N ASN A 172 21.11 -6.43 2.17
CA ASN A 172 21.76 -7.32 3.12
C ASN A 172 20.91 -7.49 4.38
N PHE A 173 20.32 -6.40 4.87
CA PHE A 173 19.40 -6.43 6.00
C PHE A 173 18.16 -7.29 5.72
N LEU A 174 17.50 -7.10 4.56
CA LEU A 174 16.30 -7.87 4.21
C LEU A 174 16.60 -9.37 4.13
N ASN A 175 17.73 -9.75 3.54
CA ASN A 175 18.16 -11.15 3.50
C ASN A 175 18.40 -11.73 4.90
N MET A 176 19.03 -10.97 5.80
CA MET A 176 19.25 -11.37 7.19
C MET A 176 17.91 -11.54 7.94
N ALA A 177 16.99 -10.59 7.76
CA ALA A 177 15.67 -10.56 8.37
C ALA A 177 14.68 -11.57 7.75
N ARG A 178 15.10 -12.32 6.70
CA ARG A 178 14.24 -13.21 5.91
C ARG A 178 13.01 -12.50 5.36
N ILE A 179 13.19 -11.24 4.97
CA ILE A 179 12.19 -10.46 4.27
C ILE A 179 12.39 -10.69 2.78
N GLN A 180 11.32 -11.08 2.10
CA GLN A 180 11.30 -11.36 0.67
C GLN A 180 10.12 -10.67 -0.01
N MET A 181 10.20 -10.55 -1.33
CA MET A 181 9.08 -10.04 -2.12
C MET A 181 7.91 -11.03 -1.99
N TYR A 182 6.74 -10.56 -1.56
CA TYR A 182 5.54 -11.39 -1.42
C TYR A 182 4.49 -11.08 -2.48
N ASP A 183 4.40 -9.82 -2.92
CA ASP A 183 3.42 -9.39 -3.91
C ASP A 183 3.93 -8.19 -4.72
N SER A 184 3.23 -7.87 -5.80
CA SER A 184 3.48 -6.71 -6.63
C SER A 184 2.18 -6.09 -7.13
N TRP A 185 2.12 -4.76 -7.14
CA TRP A 185 0.99 -4.00 -7.62
C TRP A 185 1.39 -3.16 -8.83
N THR A 186 0.67 -3.33 -9.95
CA THR A 186 0.85 -2.45 -11.11
C THR A 186 0.12 -1.16 -10.85
N ARG A 187 0.86 -0.04 -10.75
CA ARG A 187 0.30 1.30 -10.53
C ARG A 187 -0.21 1.89 -11.83
N THR A 188 0.60 1.79 -12.88
CA THR A 188 0.29 2.33 -14.19
C THR A 188 0.74 1.37 -15.29
N SER A 189 -0.05 1.23 -16.34
CA SER A 189 0.37 0.58 -17.60
C SER A 189 0.29 1.61 -18.73
N THR A 190 1.38 1.73 -19.48
CA THR A 190 1.47 2.60 -20.65
C THR A 190 1.75 1.75 -21.89
N VAL A 191 0.82 1.74 -22.84
CA VAL A 191 0.97 1.00 -24.09
C VAL A 191 1.10 1.98 -25.25
N LYS A 192 2.18 1.84 -26.03
CA LYS A 192 2.43 2.67 -27.20
C LYS A 192 2.02 1.94 -28.47
N TYR A 193 1.20 2.58 -29.29
CA TYR A 193 0.78 2.10 -30.60
C TYR A 193 1.32 3.00 -31.70
N SER A 194 1.70 2.38 -32.82
CA SER A 194 1.85 3.07 -34.10
C SER A 194 0.54 2.92 -34.89
N LEU A 195 0.10 4.02 -35.50
CA LEU A 195 -1.06 4.05 -36.37
C LEU A 195 -0.62 4.30 -37.83
N PRO A 196 -1.42 3.87 -38.82
CA PRO A 196 -1.20 4.24 -40.22
C PRO A 196 -1.10 5.76 -40.39
N GLY A 197 -0.17 6.23 -41.22
CA GLY A 197 0.04 7.68 -41.45
C GLY A 197 1.07 8.34 -40.54
N GLY A 198 1.81 7.58 -39.73
CA GLY A 198 2.92 8.09 -38.92
C GLY A 198 2.47 8.72 -37.59
N PHE A 199 1.24 8.47 -37.17
CA PHE A 199 0.75 8.86 -35.85
C PHE A 199 1.16 7.83 -34.80
N SER A 200 1.33 8.29 -33.56
CA SER A 200 1.51 7.41 -32.41
C SER A 200 0.45 7.68 -31.37
N LEU A 201 -0.12 6.62 -30.80
CA LEU A 201 -1.08 6.69 -29.71
C LEU A 201 -0.43 6.10 -28.47
N VAL A 202 -0.52 6.79 -27.34
CA VAL A 202 -0.09 6.29 -26.04
C VAL A 202 -1.34 6.11 -25.20
N VAL A 203 -1.59 4.88 -24.76
CA VAL A 203 -2.70 4.55 -23.87
C VAL A 203 -2.14 4.39 -22.47
N GLU A 204 -2.69 5.09 -21.50
CA GLU A 204 -2.30 5.04 -20.10
C GLU A 204 -3.46 4.53 -19.25
N ARG A 205 -3.16 3.57 -18.37
CA ARG A 205 -4.09 3.01 -17.39
C ARG A 205 -3.52 3.25 -16.01
N ASN A 206 -4.22 3.99 -15.18
CA ASN A 206 -3.85 4.21 -13.79
C ASN A 206 -4.74 3.36 -12.88
N TYR A 207 -4.12 2.44 -12.15
CA TYR A 207 -4.81 1.51 -11.25
C TYR A 207 -4.88 2.01 -9.81
N ARG A 208 -4.27 3.17 -9.50
CA ARG A 208 -4.37 3.75 -8.15
C ARG A 208 -5.76 4.28 -7.83
N ILE A 209 -6.52 4.66 -8.85
CA ILE A 209 -7.86 5.19 -8.72
C ILE A 209 -8.81 4.15 -9.33
N PRO A 210 -9.55 3.37 -8.50
CA PRO A 210 -10.36 2.24 -8.98
C PRO A 210 -11.41 2.62 -10.03
N THR A 211 -11.82 3.89 -10.07
CA THR A 211 -12.85 4.42 -10.96
C THR A 211 -12.30 5.20 -12.15
N GLU A 212 -10.98 5.30 -12.29
CA GLU A 212 -10.37 6.09 -13.37
C GLU A 212 -10.46 5.37 -14.71
N THR A 213 -11.03 6.06 -15.70
CA THR A 213 -11.10 5.56 -17.07
C THR A 213 -9.71 5.66 -17.70
N PRO A 214 -9.29 4.68 -18.51
CA PRO A 214 -8.01 4.77 -19.21
C PRO A 214 -7.95 6.03 -20.08
N SER A 215 -6.84 6.75 -20.02
CA SER A 215 -6.59 7.92 -20.85
C SER A 215 -5.76 7.54 -22.08
N ALA A 216 -5.90 8.31 -23.16
CA ALA A 216 -5.10 8.15 -24.35
C ALA A 216 -4.62 9.47 -24.90
N PHE A 217 -3.36 9.47 -25.31
CA PHE A 217 -2.69 10.61 -25.91
C PHE A 217 -2.34 10.28 -27.36
N LEU A 218 -2.99 10.98 -28.30
CA LEU A 218 -2.61 10.93 -29.71
C LEU A 218 -1.51 11.97 -29.94
N MET A 219 -0.36 11.51 -30.43
CA MET A 219 0.76 12.33 -30.81
C MET A 219 0.95 12.32 -32.32
N MET A 220 1.09 13.51 -32.91
CA MET A 220 1.33 13.69 -34.33
C MET A 220 2.35 14.80 -34.59
N ASN A 221 3.18 14.66 -35.61
CA ASN A 221 4.06 15.73 -36.04
C ASN A 221 3.35 16.56 -37.11
N ALA A 222 2.91 17.76 -36.76
CA ALA A 222 2.24 18.66 -37.69
C ALA A 222 3.26 19.60 -38.34
N ASP A 223 3.08 19.87 -39.63
CA ASP A 223 3.80 20.93 -40.34
C ASP A 223 3.17 22.27 -39.99
N VAL A 224 3.95 23.17 -39.38
CA VAL A 224 3.50 24.50 -38.95
C VAL A 224 2.92 25.30 -40.12
N LEU A 225 3.45 25.11 -41.34
CA LEU A 225 3.00 25.83 -42.55
C LEU A 225 1.65 25.36 -43.08
N SER A 226 1.18 24.18 -42.62
CA SER A 226 -0.11 23.62 -43.00
C SER A 226 -1.24 24.07 -42.06
N ILE A 227 -0.90 24.49 -40.83
CA ILE A 227 -1.89 24.94 -39.83
C ILE A 227 -2.47 26.31 -40.20
N SER A 228 -1.66 27.20 -40.79
CA SER A 228 -2.07 28.56 -41.19
C SER A 228 -2.98 28.61 -42.43
N LYS A 229 -3.11 27.49 -43.16
CA LYS A 229 -3.94 27.38 -44.37
C LYS A 229 -5.37 26.86 -44.11
N LEU A 230 -5.69 26.54 -42.86
CA LEU A 230 -7.02 26.08 -42.42
C LEU A 230 -7.94 27.22 -41.95
N ARG A 231 -7.58 28.47 -42.22
CA ARG A 231 -8.43 29.66 -41.97
C ARG A 231 -9.15 30.11 -43.23
#